data_AF-A0A3R7PFQ3-F1
#
_entry.id   AF-A0A3R7PFQ3-F1
#
_cell.length_a   1.000
_cell.length_b   1.000
_cell.length_c   1.000
_cell.angle_alpha   90.00
_cell.angle_beta   90.00
_cell.angle_gamma   90.00
#
_symmetry.space_group_name_H-M   'P 1'
#
loop_
_entity.id
_entity.type
_entity.pdbx_description
1 polymer ?
#
loop_
_entity_poly.entity_id
_entity_poly.type
_entity_poly.pdbx_seq_one_letter_code
_entity_poly.pdbx_strand_id
1 'polypeptide(L)'
;MSQGMHLQDEEENMEVSEDFLEFLQQSEQHRVEWKIRKVKKALDEEKQSEESEKDSKPKEHPDVIRSREMHQLYGEAAARIHAMETAVQLSFDRISTLYQPQYWPNIPLKLIF
;
A
#
# COMPACT_ATOMS: atom_id res chain seq x y z
N MET A 1 -28.12 -32.79 28.07
CA MET A 1 -29.43 -32.40 27.50
C MET A 1 -29.27 -30.98 26.97
N SER A 2 -28.94 -30.82 25.68
CA SER A 2 -28.80 -29.51 25.05
C SER A 2 -30.13 -29.19 24.39
N GLN A 3 -30.86 -28.25 24.98
CA GLN A 3 -32.20 -27.86 24.52
C GLN A 3 -32.05 -27.04 23.22
N GLY A 4 -32.85 -27.39 22.22
CA GLY A 4 -32.66 -27.02 20.82
C GLY A 4 -32.75 -25.53 20.53
N MET A 5 -32.03 -25.12 19.48
CA MET A 5 -32.13 -23.82 18.83
C MET A 5 -33.56 -23.67 18.28
N HIS A 6 -34.32 -22.75 18.86
CA HIS A 6 -35.63 -22.35 18.36
C HIS A 6 -35.40 -21.21 17.36
N LEU A 7 -35.27 -21.55 16.08
CA LEU A 7 -35.45 -20.58 15.00
C LEU A 7 -36.95 -20.53 14.75
N GLN A 8 -37.62 -19.60 15.41
CA GLN A 8 -38.93 -19.16 14.95
C GLN A 8 -38.70 -18.37 13.67
N ASP A 9 -38.74 -19.10 12.55
CA ASP A 9 -39.05 -18.54 11.25
C ASP A 9 -40.51 -18.09 11.29
N GLU A 10 -40.80 -17.00 12.00
CA GLU A 10 -41.94 -16.18 11.62
C GLU A 10 -41.54 -15.55 10.29
N GLU A 11 -42.27 -15.91 9.24
CA GLU A 11 -42.31 -15.18 7.98
C GLU A 11 -42.72 -13.72 8.29
N GLU A 12 -41.78 -12.93 8.79
CA GLU A 12 -41.84 -11.49 8.66
C GLU A 12 -41.89 -11.27 7.15
N ASN A 13 -43.08 -10.94 6.66
CA ASN A 13 -43.25 -10.21 5.41
C ASN A 13 -42.43 -8.93 5.58
N MET A 14 -41.12 -9.03 5.33
CA MET A 14 -40.25 -7.88 5.20
C MET A 14 -40.75 -7.21 3.95
N GLU A 15 -41.61 -6.19 4.12
CA GLU A 15 -42.04 -5.33 3.04
C GLU A 15 -40.76 -4.76 2.44
N VAL A 16 -40.33 -5.35 1.33
CA VAL A 16 -39.16 -4.89 0.58
C VAL A 16 -39.57 -3.54 0.03
N SER A 17 -39.29 -2.50 0.80
CA SER A 17 -39.47 -1.13 0.36
C SER A 17 -38.71 -0.96 -0.95
N GLU A 18 -39.31 -0.22 -1.89
CA GLU A 18 -38.69 0.10 -3.17
C GLU A 18 -37.28 0.70 -2.97
N ASP A 19 -37.08 1.46 -1.89
CA ASP A 19 -35.80 2.02 -1.47
C ASP A 19 -34.73 0.94 -1.16
N PHE A 20 -35.13 -0.19 -0.56
CA PHE A 20 -34.21 -1.28 -0.26
C PHE A 20 -33.80 -2.03 -1.53
N LEU A 21 -34.73 -2.19 -2.48
CA LEU A 21 -34.45 -2.78 -3.78
C LEU A 21 -33.48 -1.91 -4.59
N GLU A 22 -33.69 -0.59 -4.60
CA GLU A 22 -32.79 0.37 -5.24
C GLU A 22 -31.39 0.35 -4.61
N PHE A 23 -31.31 0.28 -3.29
CA PHE A 23 -30.04 0.14 -2.58
C PHE A 23 -29.28 -1.14 -2.97
N LEU A 24 -29.96 -2.28 -3.04
CA LEU A 24 -29.35 -3.54 -3.46
C LEU A 24 -28.86 -3.46 -4.91
N GLN A 25 -29.64 -2.85 -5.80
CA GLN A 25 -29.24 -2.63 -7.19
C GLN A 25 -27.99 -1.76 -7.30
N GLN A 26 -27.93 -0.63 -6.58
CA GLN A 26 -26.75 0.23 -6.53
C GLN A 26 -25.52 -0.51 -5.95
N SER A 27 -25.73 -1.33 -4.92
CA SER A 27 -24.65 -2.09 -4.29
C SER A 27 -24.02 -3.11 -5.25
N GLU A 28 -24.82 -3.80 -6.04
CA GLU A 28 -24.36 -4.75 -7.04
C GLU A 28 -23.62 -4.05 -8.20
N GLN A 29 -24.16 -2.91 -8.68
CA GLN A 29 -23.50 -2.10 -9.70
C GLN A 29 -22.10 -1.66 -9.25
N HIS A 30 -21.97 -1.14 -8.02
CA HIS A 30 -20.67 -0.79 -7.46
C HIS A 30 -19.77 -2.03 -7.35
N ARG A 31 -20.23 -3.16 -6.83
CA ARG A 31 -19.40 -4.38 -6.74
C ARG A 31 -18.85 -4.81 -8.09
N VAL A 32 -19.64 -4.70 -9.16
CA VAL A 32 -19.21 -5.00 -10.53
C VAL A 32 -18.19 -3.98 -11.02
N GLU A 33 -18.43 -2.68 -10.84
CA GLU A 33 -17.50 -1.62 -11.26
C GLU A 33 -16.14 -1.75 -10.55
N TRP A 34 -16.15 -2.02 -9.25
CA TRP A 34 -14.94 -2.26 -8.46
C TRP A 34 -14.16 -3.47 -8.97
N LYS A 35 -14.85 -4.57 -9.33
CA LYS A 35 -14.21 -5.75 -9.93
C LYS A 35 -13.58 -5.42 -11.29
N ILE A 36 -14.30 -4.72 -12.17
CA ILE A 36 -13.79 -4.31 -13.49
C ILE A 36 -12.57 -3.39 -13.33
N ARG A 37 -12.63 -2.41 -12.43
CA ARG A 37 -11.51 -1.50 -12.15
C ARG A 37 -10.28 -2.25 -11.63
N LYS A 38 -10.47 -3.25 -10.77
CA LYS A 38 -9.38 -4.09 -10.25
C LYS A 38 -8.72 -4.91 -11.37
N VAL A 39 -9.52 -5.52 -12.24
CA VAL A 39 -9.00 -6.28 -13.40
C VAL A 39 -8.30 -5.36 -14.40
N LYS A 40 -8.88 -4.20 -14.72
CA LYS A 40 -8.26 -3.23 -15.62
C LYS A 40 -6.92 -2.73 -15.09
N LYS A 41 -6.84 -2.44 -13.77
CA LYS A 41 -5.59 -2.02 -13.13
C LYS A 41 -4.53 -3.12 -13.19
N ALA A 42 -4.89 -4.38 -12.96
CA ALA A 42 -3.96 -5.51 -13.08
C ALA A 42 -3.48 -5.70 -14.52
N LEU A 43 -4.35 -5.55 -15.52
CA LEU A 43 -3.98 -5.61 -16.94
C LEU A 43 -3.08 -4.44 -17.36
N ASP A 44 -3.31 -3.23 -16.85
CA ASP A 44 -2.47 -2.07 -17.12
C ASP A 44 -1.08 -2.22 -16.46
N GLU A 45 -1.02 -2.79 -15.25
CA GLU A 45 0.24 -3.14 -14.57
C GLU A 45 1.03 -4.22 -15.33
N GLU A 46 0.34 -5.23 -15.88
CA GLU A 46 0.95 -6.29 -16.70
C GLU A 46 1.45 -5.73 -18.06
N LYS A 47 0.67 -4.89 -18.74
CA LYS A 47 1.11 -4.20 -19.97
C LYS A 47 2.28 -3.26 -19.72
N GLN A 48 2.29 -2.53 -18.61
CA GLN A 48 3.44 -1.70 -18.22
C GLN A 48 4.67 -2.56 -17.94
N SER A 49 4.51 -3.77 -17.40
CA SER A 49 5.64 -4.69 -17.20
C SER A 49 6.20 -5.25 -18.53
N GLU A 50 5.34 -5.59 -19.50
CA GLU A 50 5.77 -6.02 -20.85
C GLU A 50 6.38 -4.89 -21.68
N GLU A 51 5.90 -3.65 -21.52
CA GLU A 51 6.46 -2.47 -22.18
C GLU A 51 7.77 -2.01 -21.53
N SER A 52 7.94 -2.25 -20.22
CA SER A 52 9.20 -2.04 -19.50
C SER A 52 10.33 -2.97 -19.95
N GLU A 53 10.03 -4.16 -20.49
CA GLU A 53 11.04 -5.05 -21.07
C GLU A 53 11.54 -4.58 -22.45
N LYS A 54 10.76 -3.77 -23.18
CA LYS A 54 11.13 -3.26 -24.51
C LYS A 54 11.90 -1.94 -24.47
N ASP A 55 11.86 -1.21 -23.37
CA ASP A 55 12.62 0.03 -23.18
C ASP A 55 14.03 -0.28 -22.65
N SER A 56 14.80 -0.97 -23.49
CA SER A 56 16.22 -1.33 -23.29
C SER A 56 17.17 -0.13 -23.40
N LYS A 57 16.77 1.06 -22.95
CA LYS A 57 17.76 2.10 -22.66
C LYS A 57 18.60 1.61 -21.48
N PRO A 58 19.94 1.72 -21.52
CA PRO A 58 20.74 1.50 -20.33
C PRO A 58 20.22 2.48 -19.28
N LYS A 59 19.50 1.99 -18.27
CA LYS A 59 19.18 2.80 -17.10
C LYS A 59 20.53 3.26 -16.57
N GLU A 60 20.77 4.57 -16.65
CA GLU A 60 21.97 5.17 -16.07
C GLU A 60 22.12 4.61 -14.65
N HIS A 61 23.35 4.27 -14.25
CA HIS A 61 23.58 3.72 -12.93
C HIS A 61 22.97 4.69 -11.88
N PRO A 62 22.21 4.20 -10.89
CA PRO A 62 21.49 5.07 -9.95
C PRO A 62 22.41 6.09 -9.26
N ASP A 63 23.68 5.72 -9.03
CA ASP A 63 24.67 6.63 -8.45
C ASP A 63 25.02 7.81 -9.35
N VAL A 64 24.98 7.63 -10.67
CA VAL A 64 25.23 8.69 -11.65
C VAL A 64 24.07 9.69 -11.65
N ILE A 65 22.84 9.19 -11.58
CA ILE A 65 21.64 10.01 -11.46
C ILE A 65 21.71 10.84 -10.16
N ARG A 66 21.95 10.17 -9.03
CA ARG A 66 22.07 10.82 -7.71
C ARG A 66 23.19 11.86 -7.67
N SER A 67 24.35 11.55 -8.26
CA SER A 67 25.49 12.48 -8.29
C SER A 67 25.18 13.73 -9.12
N ARG A 68 24.48 13.57 -10.25
CA ARG A 68 24.04 14.68 -11.09
C ARG A 68 23.04 15.56 -10.36
N GLU A 69 22.05 14.97 -9.69
CA GLU A 69 21.06 15.68 -8.89
C GLU A 69 21.71 16.44 -7.72
N MET A 70 22.64 15.82 -7.00
CA MET A 70 23.38 16.49 -5.93
C MET A 70 24.21 17.66 -6.45
N HIS A 71 24.85 17.52 -7.62
CA HIS A 71 25.60 18.62 -8.22
C HIS A 71 24.66 19.76 -8.68
N GLN A 72 23.47 19.44 -9.19
CA GLN A 72 22.48 20.43 -9.57
C GLN A 72 21.92 21.21 -8.36
N LEU A 73 21.70 20.54 -7.23
CA LEU A 73 21.13 21.15 -6.02
C LEU A 73 22.17 21.91 -5.19
N TYR A 74 23.37 21.35 -5.03
CA TYR A 74 24.36 21.81 -4.07
C TYR A 74 25.67 22.32 -4.71
N GLY A 75 25.81 22.22 -6.04
CA GLY A 75 26.96 22.74 -6.78
C GLY A 75 28.30 22.15 -6.32
N GLU A 76 29.26 23.03 -6.02
CA GLU A 76 30.60 22.66 -5.52
C GLU A 76 30.54 22.01 -4.13
N ALA A 77 29.53 22.33 -3.32
CA ALA A 77 29.35 21.75 -1.99
C ALA A 77 28.75 20.33 -2.02
N ALA A 78 28.35 19.81 -3.18
CA ALA A 78 27.70 18.51 -3.32
C ALA A 78 28.48 17.37 -2.65
N ALA A 79 29.80 17.29 -2.86
CA ALA A 79 30.64 16.26 -2.26
C ALA A 79 30.67 16.35 -0.72
N ARG A 80 30.67 17.58 -0.18
CA ARG A 80 30.68 17.81 1.27
C ARG A 80 29.36 17.37 1.90
N ILE A 81 28.23 17.75 1.31
CA ILE A 81 26.90 17.36 1.78
C ILE A 81 26.73 15.84 1.68
N HIS A 82 27.17 15.24 0.58
CA HIS A 82 27.12 13.78 0.42
C HIS A 82 27.90 13.04 1.50
N ALA A 83 29.10 13.53 1.84
CA ALA A 83 29.90 12.97 2.92
C ALA A 83 29.21 13.11 4.28
N MET A 84 28.57 14.25 4.55
CA MET A 84 27.81 14.47 5.79
C MET A 84 26.60 13.54 5.90
N GLU A 85 25.79 13.42 4.85
CA GLU A 85 24.66 12.49 4.79
C GLU A 85 25.11 11.04 5.06
N THR A 86 26.21 10.64 4.41
CA THR A 86 26.77 9.29 4.56
C THR A 86 27.27 9.05 5.99
N ALA A 87 27.91 10.04 6.62
CA ALA A 87 28.36 9.93 8.00
C ALA A 87 27.18 9.80 8.99
N VAL A 88 26.07 10.50 8.73
CA VAL A 88 24.83 10.38 9.53
C VAL A 88 24.22 9.00 9.33
N GLN A 89 24.09 8.53 8.08
CA GLN A 89 23.55 7.20 7.77
C GLN A 89 24.38 6.09 8.42
N LEU A 90 25.71 6.14 8.31
CA LEU A 90 26.61 5.18 8.96
C LEU A 90 26.47 5.18 10.49
N SER A 91 26.24 6.35 11.09
CA SER A 91 26.02 6.45 12.53
C SER A 91 24.68 5.86 12.93
N PHE A 92 23.63 6.09 12.14
CA PHE A 92 22.34 5.45 12.32
C PHE A 92 22.43 3.93 12.17
N ASP A 93 23.05 3.44 11.09
CA ASP A 93 23.19 2.01 10.81
C ASP A 93 23.95 1.31 11.94
N ARG A 94 25.03 1.93 12.46
CA ARG A 94 25.77 1.42 13.63
C ARG A 94 24.87 1.24 14.84
N ILE A 95 24.06 2.25 15.17
CA ILE A 95 23.15 2.23 16.33
C ILE A 95 22.04 1.20 16.10
N SER A 96 21.46 1.17 14.90
CA SER A 96 20.41 0.22 14.51
C SER A 96 20.89 -1.23 14.61
N THR A 97 22.08 -1.55 14.09
CA THR A 97 22.67 -2.89 14.18
C THR A 97 22.98 -3.29 15.61
N LEU A 98 23.47 -2.36 16.43
CA LEU A 98 23.87 -2.63 17.81
C LEU A 98 22.66 -2.91 18.72
N TYR A 99 21.61 -2.11 18.61
CA TYR A 99 20.48 -2.16 19.54
C TYR A 99 19.25 -2.88 18.99
N GLN A 100 19.16 -3.07 17.67
CA GLN A 100 18.00 -3.65 16.96
C GLN A 100 16.66 -3.16 17.55
N PRO A 101 16.45 -1.83 17.62
CA PRO A 101 15.29 -1.29 18.31
C PRO A 101 14.01 -1.75 17.64
N GLN A 102 13.02 -2.18 18.42
CA GLN A 102 11.71 -2.48 17.88
C GLN A 102 11.03 -1.20 17.40
N TYR A 103 10.43 -1.26 16.20
CA TYR A 103 9.75 -0.11 15.60
C TYR A 103 8.58 0.37 16.49
N TRP A 104 8.46 1.68 16.64
CA TRP A 104 7.34 2.32 17.35
C TRP A 104 6.09 2.37 16.44
N PRO A 105 4.86 2.26 16.98
CA PRO A 105 4.50 2.05 18.37
C PRO A 105 4.48 0.58 18.77
N ASN A 106 5.36 0.23 19.72
CA ASN A 106 5.28 -1.05 20.41
C ASN A 106 4.31 -0.93 21.59
N ILE A 107 3.06 -0.58 21.28
CA ILE A 107 1.98 -0.47 22.26
C ILE A 107 1.27 -1.82 22.30
N PRO A 108 1.39 -2.61 23.38
CA PRO A 108 0.59 -3.82 23.52
C PRO A 108 -0.88 -3.43 23.69
N LEU A 109 -1.64 -3.46 22.60
CA LEU A 109 -3.08 -3.24 22.63
C LEU A 109 -3.76 -4.50 23.18
N LYS A 110 -4.28 -4.41 24.41
CA LYS A 110 -5.29 -5.36 24.91
C LYS A 110 -6.65 -4.92 24.35
N LEU A 111 -7.05 -5.49 23.21
CA LEU A 111 -8.43 -5.38 22.73
C LEU A 111 -9.27 -6.35 23.56
N ILE A 112 -10.08 -5.81 24.47
CA ILE A 112 -11.13 -6.56 25.15
C ILE A 112 -12.40 -6.27 24.35
N PHE A 113 -12.95 -7.30 23.70
CA PHE A 113 -14.29 -7.28 23.10
C PHE A 113 -15.31 -7.81 24.10
#